data_AF-A0A9P0FLH5-F1
#
_entry.id   AF-A0A9P0FLH5-F1
#
_cell.length_a   1.000
_cell.length_b   1.000
_cell.length_c   1.000
_cell.angle_alpha   90.00
_cell.angle_beta   90.00
_cell.angle_gamma   90.00
#
_symmetry.space_group_name_H-M   'P 1'
#
loop_
_entity.id
_entity.type
_entity.pdbx_description
1 polymer ?
#
loop_
_entity_poly.entity_id
_entity_poly.type
_entity_poly.pdbx_seq_one_letter_code
_entity_poly.pdbx_strand_id
1 'polypeptide(L)'
;MERPKMLRVELPETDMFANLVKFFRMSSDEFDESRYEKLLRRARSEDLSEVSGIGCLYQSGVDRLGRPVVVFIGKWFPFNKVNLDKALLYLIDLLDPIVRGDYVIAYFHTLTTSQNYPTFAWLKEVYNVLPYKYKKNLKAFYVIHPTFWTKMMTWWFTTFMAPAIKQKVHNLAGVEFLYSVMAPDQLEIPAFITEYDMTINGFRYFQPAAPT
;
A
#
# COMPACT_ATOMS: atom_id res chain seq x y z
N MET A 1 -16.65 37.59 38.85
CA MET A 1 -15.77 36.42 38.67
C MET A 1 -15.97 35.94 37.23
N GLU A 2 -15.31 36.59 36.28
CA GLU A 2 -15.43 36.28 34.85
C GLU A 2 -14.60 35.03 34.52
N ARG A 3 -15.21 34.04 33.87
CA ARG A 3 -14.48 32.87 33.36
C ARG A 3 -13.75 33.27 32.07
N PRO A 4 -12.47 32.88 31.90
CA PRO A 4 -11.74 33.18 30.68
C PRO A 4 -12.35 32.43 29.48
N LYS A 5 -12.57 33.14 28.37
CA LYS A 5 -12.93 32.53 27.08
C LYS A 5 -11.74 31.72 26.57
N MET A 6 -11.91 30.41 26.43
CA MET A 6 -10.97 29.59 25.67
C MET A 6 -11.00 30.04 24.20
N LEU A 7 -9.88 30.56 23.71
CA LEU A 7 -9.63 30.67 22.27
C LEU A 7 -9.63 29.27 21.69
N ARG A 8 -10.72 28.92 21.00
CA ARG A 8 -10.75 27.79 20.07
C ARG A 8 -9.77 28.12 18.95
N VAL A 9 -8.58 27.55 19.01
CA VAL A 9 -7.69 27.45 17.84
C VAL A 9 -8.38 26.46 16.90
N GLU A 10 -9.11 26.97 15.91
CA GLU A 10 -9.58 26.14 14.79
C GLU A 10 -8.34 25.72 13.98
N LEU A 11 -7.98 24.43 14.09
CA LEU A 11 -6.92 23.81 13.31
C LEU A 11 -7.32 23.81 11.81
N PRO A 12 -6.38 24.07 10.88
CA PRO A 12 -6.64 24.31 9.46
C PRO A 12 -6.87 23.02 8.65
N GLU A 13 -7.58 22.03 9.21
CA GLU A 13 -7.81 20.76 8.53
C GLU A 13 -8.84 20.89 7.39
N THR A 14 -9.86 21.73 7.55
CA THR A 14 -10.94 21.91 6.57
C THR A 14 -10.47 22.48 5.24
N ASP A 15 -9.49 23.39 5.26
CA ASP A 15 -8.90 23.98 4.04
C ASP A 15 -7.89 23.06 3.35
N MET A 16 -7.18 22.20 4.10
CA MET A 16 -6.26 21.23 3.52
C MET A 16 -7.00 20.24 2.62
N PHE A 17 -8.13 19.69 3.10
CA PHE A 17 -8.92 18.73 2.34
C PHE A 17 -9.58 19.37 1.12
N ALA A 18 -10.10 20.59 1.24
CA ALA A 18 -10.70 21.31 0.11
C ALA A 18 -9.67 21.67 -0.98
N ASN A 19 -8.47 22.09 -0.59
CA ASN A 19 -7.37 22.37 -1.51
C ASN A 19 -6.81 21.09 -2.16
N LEU A 20 -6.75 19.98 -1.42
CA LEU A 20 -6.45 18.66 -2.01
C LEU A 20 -7.50 18.30 -3.06
N VAL A 21 -8.80 18.34 -2.72
CA VAL A 21 -9.87 18.00 -3.66
C VAL A 21 -9.83 18.88 -4.91
N LYS A 22 -9.53 20.19 -4.78
CA LYS A 22 -9.31 21.08 -5.94
C LYS A 22 -8.08 20.68 -6.75
N PHE A 23 -6.94 20.41 -6.12
CA PHE A 23 -5.72 19.92 -6.77
C PHE A 23 -5.94 18.59 -7.51
N PHE A 24 -6.84 17.73 -7.01
CA PHE A 24 -7.19 16.46 -7.62
C PHE A 24 -8.21 16.57 -8.75
N ARG A 25 -9.21 17.45 -8.63
CA ARG A 25 -10.17 17.72 -9.73
C ARG A 25 -9.53 18.42 -10.93
N MET A 26 -8.38 19.06 -10.76
CA MET A 26 -7.68 19.79 -11.82
C MET A 26 -6.84 18.92 -12.76
N SER A 27 -6.63 17.63 -12.45
CA SER A 27 -5.85 16.71 -13.28
C SER A 27 -6.76 15.70 -13.99
N SER A 28 -7.32 16.09 -15.12
CA SER A 28 -7.59 15.13 -16.18
C SER A 28 -6.25 14.79 -16.85
N ASP A 29 -5.38 14.08 -16.14
CA ASP A 29 -4.06 13.70 -16.65
C ASP A 29 -4.26 12.51 -17.60
N GLU A 30 -4.22 12.80 -18.89
CA GLU A 30 -4.01 11.82 -19.93
C GLU A 30 -2.71 11.05 -19.61
N PHE A 31 -2.76 9.71 -19.65
CA PHE A 31 -1.60 8.89 -19.35
C PHE A 31 -0.48 9.18 -20.36
N ASP A 32 0.68 9.63 -19.87
CA ASP A 32 1.85 9.91 -20.70
C ASP A 32 2.70 8.63 -20.87
N GLU A 33 2.45 7.94 -21.98
CA GLU A 33 3.17 6.72 -22.35
C GLU A 33 4.69 6.97 -22.52
N SER A 34 5.09 8.13 -23.04
CA SER A 34 6.50 8.50 -23.21
C SER A 34 7.21 8.65 -21.87
N ARG A 35 6.53 9.25 -20.88
CA ARG A 35 7.04 9.36 -19.51
C ARG A 35 7.21 7.99 -18.87
N TYR A 36 6.23 7.09 -19.01
CA TYR A 36 6.33 5.73 -18.47
C TYR A 36 7.51 4.97 -19.10
N GLU A 37 7.64 5.00 -20.43
CA GLU A 37 8.74 4.31 -21.13
C GLU A 37 10.12 4.81 -20.71
N LYS A 38 10.28 6.12 -20.48
CA LYS A 38 11.52 6.69 -19.93
C LYS A 38 11.82 6.16 -18.53
N LEU A 39 10.81 6.11 -17.66
CA LEU A 39 10.96 5.58 -16.31
C LEU A 39 11.27 4.08 -16.32
N LEU A 40 10.63 3.29 -17.18
CA LEU A 40 10.91 1.87 -17.32
C LEU A 40 12.35 1.62 -17.80
N ARG A 41 12.85 2.41 -18.75
CA ARG A 41 14.25 2.33 -19.19
C ARG A 41 15.22 2.64 -18.06
N ARG A 42 14.94 3.69 -17.28
CA ARG A 42 15.73 4.06 -16.09
C ARG A 42 15.70 2.98 -15.02
N ALA A 43 14.54 2.39 -14.78
CA ALA A 43 14.36 1.34 -13.79
C ALA A 43 15.24 0.11 -14.09
N ARG A 44 15.45 -0.20 -15.37
CA ARG A 44 16.31 -1.31 -15.82
C ARG A 44 17.80 -0.99 -15.89
N SER A 45 18.19 0.29 -15.86
CA SER A 45 19.58 0.72 -16.03
C SER A 45 20.22 1.28 -14.75
N GLU A 46 19.42 1.83 -13.83
CA GLU A 46 19.90 2.38 -12.57
C GLU A 46 20.12 1.29 -11.51
N ASP A 47 21.07 1.52 -10.61
CA ASP A 47 21.26 0.65 -9.45
C ASP A 47 20.21 0.96 -8.37
N LEU A 48 19.32 -0.01 -8.16
CA LEU A 48 18.21 0.04 -7.21
C LEU A 48 18.48 -0.79 -5.94
N SER A 49 19.71 -1.29 -5.75
CA SER A 49 20.10 -2.16 -4.63
C SER A 49 19.81 -1.54 -3.25
N GLU A 50 19.92 -0.21 -3.15
CA GLU A 50 19.59 0.55 -1.95
C GLU A 50 18.12 0.38 -1.54
N VAL A 51 17.21 0.34 -2.52
CA VAL A 51 15.77 0.21 -2.27
C VAL A 51 15.36 -1.26 -2.19
N SER A 52 15.88 -2.11 -3.06
CA SER A 52 15.57 -3.55 -3.03
C SER A 52 16.08 -4.21 -1.74
N GLY A 53 17.25 -3.80 -1.25
CA GLY A 53 17.85 -4.29 -0.01
C GLY A 53 17.05 -3.96 1.26
N ILE A 54 16.11 -3.02 1.19
CA ILE A 54 15.18 -2.72 2.30
C ILE A 54 14.17 -3.86 2.50
N GLY A 55 13.85 -4.61 1.43
CA GLY A 55 12.87 -5.69 1.47
C GLY A 55 11.43 -5.22 1.68
N CYS A 56 11.13 -3.93 1.49
CA CYS A 56 9.77 -3.40 1.69
C CYS A 56 8.80 -3.79 0.58
N LEU A 57 9.28 -4.22 -0.58
CA LEU A 57 8.46 -4.62 -1.73
C LEU A 57 9.14 -5.79 -2.45
N TYR A 58 8.42 -6.90 -2.61
CA TYR A 58 8.91 -8.12 -3.27
C TYR A 58 7.74 -8.97 -3.79
N GLN A 59 8.04 -9.92 -4.67
CA GLN A 59 7.09 -10.93 -5.13
C GLN A 59 7.15 -12.15 -4.19
N SER A 60 5.99 -12.66 -3.77
CA SER A 60 5.88 -13.83 -2.90
C SER A 60 4.87 -14.82 -3.48
N GLY A 61 5.35 -15.93 -4.03
CA GLY A 61 4.53 -17.05 -4.48
C GLY A 61 3.33 -16.67 -5.37
N VAL A 62 2.28 -17.49 -5.28
CA VAL A 62 1.01 -17.31 -6.00
C VAL A 62 -0.17 -17.51 -5.06
N ASP A 63 -1.31 -16.89 -5.38
CA ASP A 63 -2.55 -17.13 -4.67
C ASP A 63 -3.23 -18.44 -5.10
N ARG A 64 -4.36 -18.79 -4.48
CA ARG A 64 -5.13 -20.01 -4.81
C ARG A 64 -5.64 -20.07 -6.25
N LEU A 65 -5.64 -18.95 -6.98
CA LEU A 65 -6.03 -18.87 -8.39
C LEU A 65 -4.80 -18.83 -9.33
N GLY A 66 -3.60 -19.05 -8.79
CA GLY A 66 -2.35 -19.03 -9.56
C GLY A 66 -1.86 -17.63 -9.95
N ARG A 67 -2.39 -16.58 -9.31
CA ARG A 67 -2.01 -15.20 -9.60
C ARG A 67 -0.78 -14.82 -8.76
N PRO A 68 0.26 -14.20 -9.35
CA PRO A 68 1.40 -13.72 -8.59
C PRO A 68 0.98 -12.75 -7.50
N VAL A 69 1.61 -12.86 -6.33
CA VAL A 69 1.33 -11.97 -5.21
C VAL A 69 2.53 -11.08 -4.95
N VAL A 70 2.25 -9.80 -4.84
CA VAL A 70 3.24 -8.78 -4.54
C VAL A 70 3.02 -8.32 -3.11
N VAL A 71 4.05 -8.46 -2.28
CA VAL A 71 4.01 -8.09 -0.88
C VAL A 71 4.65 -6.72 -0.70
N PHE A 72 3.96 -5.84 0.03
CA PHE A 72 4.50 -4.56 0.46
C PHE A 72 4.44 -4.44 1.99
N ILE A 73 5.54 -4.02 2.61
CA ILE A 73 5.68 -3.89 4.05
C ILE A 73 5.86 -2.42 4.41
N GLY A 74 4.81 -1.82 5.00
CA GLY A 74 4.79 -0.40 5.35
C GLY A 74 5.85 0.01 6.36
N LYS A 75 6.10 -0.82 7.38
CA LYS A 75 7.11 -0.56 8.44
C LYS A 75 8.50 -0.30 7.86
N TRP A 76 8.85 -1.04 6.82
CA TRP A 76 10.17 -1.00 6.21
C TRP A 76 10.28 0.07 5.13
N PHE A 77 9.26 0.90 4.88
CA PHE A 77 9.38 1.97 3.91
C PHE A 77 9.76 3.29 4.61
N PRO A 78 11.06 3.68 4.67
CA PRO A 78 11.47 4.90 5.33
C PRO A 78 11.27 6.09 4.39
N PHE A 79 10.04 6.56 4.23
CA PHE A 79 9.67 7.62 3.29
C PHE A 79 10.58 8.87 3.37
N ASN A 80 11.00 9.26 4.59
CA ASN A 80 11.85 10.44 4.81
C ASN A 80 13.36 10.20 4.57
N LYS A 81 13.80 8.95 4.33
CA LYS A 81 15.21 8.61 4.13
C LYS A 81 15.50 8.00 2.75
N VAL A 82 14.49 7.37 2.14
CA VAL A 82 14.61 6.74 0.82
C VAL A 82 14.43 7.77 -0.29
N ASN A 83 15.22 7.62 -1.34
CA ASN A 83 14.99 8.33 -2.59
C ASN A 83 13.70 7.83 -3.25
N LEU A 84 12.68 8.68 -3.25
CA LEU A 84 11.33 8.37 -3.76
C LEU A 84 11.29 8.08 -5.25
N ASP A 85 12.22 8.67 -6.02
CA ASP A 85 12.34 8.39 -7.46
C ASP A 85 12.85 6.96 -7.66
N LYS A 86 13.91 6.57 -6.93
CA LYS A 86 14.40 5.18 -6.97
C LYS A 86 13.34 4.19 -6.47
N ALA A 87 12.52 4.58 -5.48
CA ALA A 87 11.41 3.75 -5.01
C ALA A 87 10.34 3.53 -6.09
N LEU A 88 10.01 4.59 -6.85
CA LEU A 88 9.10 4.47 -7.99
C LEU A 88 9.72 3.62 -9.11
N LEU A 89 11.01 3.78 -9.40
CA LEU A 89 11.71 2.96 -10.38
C LEU A 89 11.69 1.47 -9.98
N TYR A 90 12.00 1.15 -8.73
CA TYR A 90 11.95 -0.22 -8.22
C TYR A 90 10.54 -0.82 -8.26
N LEU A 91 9.51 -0.01 -7.93
CA LEU A 91 8.12 -0.43 -8.09
C LEU A 91 7.79 -0.77 -9.55
N ILE A 92 8.23 0.06 -10.50
CA ILE A 92 8.00 -0.18 -11.93
C ILE A 92 8.75 -1.44 -12.39
N ASP A 93 10.02 -1.59 -12.03
CA ASP A 93 10.86 -2.73 -12.41
C ASP A 93 10.26 -4.06 -11.94
N LEU A 94 9.85 -4.13 -10.67
CA LEU A 94 9.25 -5.33 -10.09
C LEU A 94 7.89 -5.65 -10.72
N LEU A 95 7.05 -4.64 -10.94
CA LEU A 95 5.67 -4.85 -11.39
C LEU A 95 5.51 -5.00 -12.91
N ASP A 96 6.33 -4.35 -13.75
CA ASP A 96 6.20 -4.40 -15.22
C ASP A 96 6.06 -5.83 -15.80
N PRO A 97 6.83 -6.84 -15.36
CA PRO A 97 6.62 -8.22 -15.81
C PRO A 97 5.34 -8.84 -15.25
N ILE A 98 4.98 -8.53 -14.00
CA ILE A 98 3.84 -9.11 -13.27
C ILE A 98 2.51 -8.62 -13.85
N VAL A 99 2.40 -7.32 -14.16
CA VAL A 99 1.16 -6.70 -14.66
C VAL A 99 0.79 -7.11 -16.08
N ARG A 100 1.57 -7.97 -16.74
CA ARG A 100 1.18 -8.62 -18.00
C ARG A 100 0.03 -9.62 -17.78
N GLY A 101 -0.07 -10.17 -16.57
CA GLY A 101 -1.12 -11.07 -16.14
C GLY A 101 -1.88 -10.55 -14.92
N ASP A 102 -2.89 -11.31 -14.52
CA ASP A 102 -3.69 -11.03 -13.33
C ASP A 102 -2.85 -11.22 -12.07
N TYR A 103 -2.88 -10.26 -11.15
CA TYR A 103 -2.04 -10.27 -9.95
C TYR A 103 -2.79 -9.70 -8.74
N VAL A 104 -2.24 -9.94 -7.55
CA VAL A 104 -2.77 -9.40 -6.29
C VAL A 104 -1.66 -8.75 -5.47
N ILE A 105 -2.02 -7.78 -4.64
CA ILE A 105 -1.10 -7.10 -3.74
C ILE A 105 -1.51 -7.37 -2.29
N ALA A 106 -0.55 -7.70 -1.43
CA ALA A 106 -0.71 -7.79 0.02
C ALA A 106 0.13 -6.68 0.68
N TYR A 107 -0.54 -5.66 1.19
CA TYR A 107 0.05 -4.55 1.92
C TYR A 107 -0.07 -4.79 3.43
N PHE A 108 1.07 -4.95 4.10
CA PHE A 108 1.13 -5.09 5.55
C PHE A 108 1.36 -3.73 6.19
N HIS A 109 0.34 -3.26 6.91
CA HIS A 109 0.37 -2.01 7.65
C HIS A 109 0.88 -2.19 9.10
N THR A 110 1.24 -3.41 9.47
CA THR A 110 1.74 -3.79 10.81
C THR A 110 2.85 -2.86 11.29
N LEU A 111 2.65 -2.19 12.44
CA LEU A 111 3.62 -1.29 13.08
C LEU A 111 4.13 -0.15 12.19
N THR A 112 3.36 0.25 11.17
CA THR A 112 3.70 1.40 10.32
C THR A 112 3.36 2.70 11.05
N THR A 113 4.32 3.62 11.13
CA THR A 113 4.14 4.91 11.83
C THR A 113 3.87 6.05 10.85
N SER A 114 3.50 7.23 11.36
CA SER A 114 3.25 8.42 10.54
C SER A 114 4.45 8.89 9.71
N GLN A 115 5.66 8.52 10.12
CA GLN A 115 6.90 8.84 9.41
C GLN A 115 7.14 7.97 8.17
N ASN A 116 6.39 6.87 8.03
CA ASN A 116 6.47 5.95 6.90
C ASN A 116 5.41 6.26 5.82
N TYR A 117 4.50 7.22 6.07
CA TYR A 117 3.45 7.52 5.11
C TYR A 117 3.98 8.32 3.93
N PRO A 118 3.77 7.83 2.69
CA PRO A 118 4.02 8.65 1.54
C PRO A 118 3.05 9.84 1.48
N THR A 119 3.53 10.95 0.92
CA THR A 119 2.67 12.12 0.68
C THR A 119 1.60 11.79 -0.36
N PHE A 120 0.43 12.42 -0.24
CA PHE A 120 -0.64 12.28 -1.24
C PHE A 120 -0.20 12.68 -2.65
N ALA A 121 0.71 13.66 -2.76
CA ALA A 121 1.29 14.07 -4.03
C ALA A 121 2.08 12.94 -4.68
N TRP A 122 2.92 12.23 -3.92
CA TRP A 122 3.67 11.08 -4.44
C TRP A 122 2.75 9.92 -4.82
N LEU A 123 1.73 9.62 -4.00
CA LEU A 123 0.74 8.58 -4.34
C LEU A 123 -0.05 8.92 -5.61
N LYS A 124 -0.38 10.20 -5.83
CA LYS A 124 -0.98 10.69 -7.09
C LYS A 124 -0.05 10.44 -8.26
N GLU A 125 1.22 10.84 -8.10
CA GLU A 125 2.22 10.73 -9.14
C GLU A 125 2.40 9.27 -9.57
N VAL A 126 2.55 8.35 -8.62
CA VAL A 126 2.59 6.90 -8.88
C VAL A 126 1.33 6.49 -9.66
N TYR A 127 0.13 6.87 -9.20
CA TYR A 127 -1.12 6.50 -9.88
C TYR A 127 -1.25 7.03 -11.31
N ASN A 128 -0.71 8.22 -11.60
CA ASN A 128 -0.76 8.86 -12.91
C ASN A 128 0.34 8.34 -13.85
N VAL A 129 1.52 8.02 -13.32
CA VAL A 129 2.63 7.42 -14.07
C VAL A 129 2.33 5.99 -14.48
N LEU A 130 1.59 5.23 -13.67
CA LEU A 130 1.33 3.81 -13.95
C LEU A 130 0.25 3.63 -15.05
N PRO A 131 0.56 2.89 -16.13
CA PRO A 131 -0.38 2.63 -17.20
C PRO A 131 -1.64 1.88 -16.74
N TYR A 132 -2.69 1.94 -17.56
CA TYR A 132 -3.97 1.29 -17.26
C TYR A 132 -3.84 -0.22 -16.96
N LYS A 133 -2.86 -0.92 -17.56
CA LYS A 133 -2.60 -2.35 -17.32
C LYS A 133 -2.42 -2.71 -15.84
N TYR A 134 -1.77 -1.84 -15.06
CA TYR A 134 -1.58 -2.02 -13.61
C TYR A 134 -2.93 -2.07 -12.89
N LYS A 135 -3.82 -1.13 -13.24
CA LYS A 135 -5.15 -1.02 -12.62
C LYS A 135 -6.07 -2.13 -13.08
N LYS A 136 -6.01 -2.51 -14.37
CA LYS A 136 -6.87 -3.53 -14.97
C LYS A 136 -6.59 -4.92 -14.39
N ASN A 137 -5.33 -5.30 -14.35
CA ASN A 137 -4.91 -6.66 -14.04
C ASN A 137 -4.74 -6.92 -12.53
N LEU A 138 -4.68 -5.86 -11.71
CA LEU A 138 -4.84 -5.99 -10.27
C LEU A 138 -6.22 -6.56 -9.96
N LYS A 139 -6.31 -7.69 -9.26
CA LYS A 139 -7.60 -8.29 -8.88
C LYS A 139 -8.01 -7.96 -7.46
N ALA A 140 -7.04 -7.96 -6.55
CA ALA A 140 -7.27 -7.67 -5.15
C ALA A 140 -6.05 -6.97 -4.56
N PHE A 141 -6.33 -6.04 -3.66
CA PHE A 141 -5.37 -5.31 -2.85
C PHE A 141 -5.75 -5.53 -1.39
N TYR A 142 -5.05 -6.43 -0.72
CA TYR A 142 -5.30 -6.77 0.68
C TYR A 142 -4.50 -5.82 1.57
N VAL A 143 -5.17 -5.14 2.50
CA VAL A 143 -4.55 -4.30 3.53
C VAL A 143 -4.63 -5.04 4.85
N ILE A 144 -3.50 -5.51 5.36
CA ILE A 144 -3.41 -6.30 6.59
C ILE A 144 -3.05 -5.38 7.76
N HIS A 145 -3.77 -5.55 8.88
CA HIS A 145 -3.68 -4.72 10.10
C HIS A 145 -3.89 -3.20 9.85
N PRO A 146 -4.91 -2.78 9.09
CA PRO A 146 -5.16 -1.37 8.89
C PRO A 146 -5.61 -0.69 10.19
N THR A 147 -4.96 0.43 10.53
CA THR A 147 -5.43 1.33 11.60
C THR A 147 -6.70 2.08 11.15
N PHE A 148 -7.46 2.64 12.08
CA PHE A 148 -8.64 3.46 11.73
C PHE A 148 -8.27 4.61 10.78
N TRP A 149 -7.13 5.27 11.04
CA TRP A 149 -6.57 6.30 10.16
C TRP A 149 -6.29 5.78 8.76
N THR A 150 -5.62 4.62 8.65
CA THR A 150 -5.29 4.02 7.35
C THR A 150 -6.54 3.59 6.58
N LYS A 151 -7.59 3.09 7.25
CA LYS A 151 -8.88 2.81 6.61
C LYS A 151 -9.50 4.07 6.03
N MET A 152 -9.54 5.15 6.82
CA MET A 152 -10.10 6.43 6.41
C MET A 152 -9.33 7.02 5.22
N MET A 153 -7.99 7.00 5.27
CA MET A 153 -7.15 7.51 4.18
C MET A 153 -7.21 6.67 2.92
N THR A 154 -7.23 5.34 3.05
CA THR A 154 -7.40 4.44 1.92
C THR A 154 -8.76 4.62 1.26
N TRP A 155 -9.83 4.76 2.06
CA TRP A 155 -11.16 5.05 1.54
C TRP A 155 -11.20 6.39 0.80
N TRP A 156 -10.58 7.43 1.36
CA TRP A 156 -10.52 8.75 0.73
C TRP A 156 -9.73 8.71 -0.58
N PHE A 157 -8.51 8.15 -0.56
CA PHE A 157 -7.66 7.98 -1.75
C PHE A 157 -8.38 7.21 -2.86
N THR A 158 -8.96 6.06 -2.53
CA THR A 158 -9.68 5.24 -3.52
C THR A 158 -10.97 5.90 -4.00
N THR A 159 -11.59 6.77 -3.22
CA THR A 159 -12.83 7.47 -3.63
C THR A 159 -12.54 8.64 -4.55
N PHE A 160 -11.51 9.43 -4.26
CA PHE A 160 -11.26 10.68 -4.97
C PHE A 160 -10.11 10.62 -5.98
N MET A 161 -9.13 9.74 -5.78
CA MET A 161 -7.92 9.66 -6.62
C MET A 161 -7.89 8.38 -7.47
N ALA A 162 -8.29 7.25 -6.89
CA ALA A 162 -8.13 5.94 -7.53
C ALA A 162 -9.44 5.11 -7.54
N PRO A 163 -10.54 5.61 -8.14
CA PRO A 163 -11.84 4.92 -8.14
C PRO A 163 -11.79 3.54 -8.82
N ALA A 164 -10.91 3.38 -9.82
CA ALA A 164 -10.75 2.12 -10.56
C ALA A 164 -10.27 0.94 -9.69
N ILE A 165 -9.64 1.21 -8.55
CA ILE A 165 -9.15 0.17 -7.63
C ILE A 165 -9.99 0.08 -6.34
N LYS A 166 -10.95 0.99 -6.12
CA LYS A 166 -11.72 1.06 -4.87
C LYS A 166 -12.37 -0.27 -4.47
N GLN A 167 -13.03 -0.93 -5.42
CA GLN A 167 -13.70 -2.21 -5.19
C GLN A 167 -12.73 -3.39 -5.05
N LYS A 168 -11.45 -3.18 -5.34
CA LYS A 168 -10.39 -4.19 -5.26
C LYS A 168 -9.67 -4.14 -3.92
N VAL A 169 -9.88 -3.09 -3.12
CA VAL A 169 -9.22 -2.94 -1.82
C VAL A 169 -10.02 -3.66 -0.74
N HIS A 170 -9.38 -4.61 -0.08
CA HIS A 170 -9.94 -5.42 0.98
C HIS A 170 -9.14 -5.23 2.28
N ASN A 171 -9.79 -4.73 3.32
CA ASN A 171 -9.16 -4.55 4.63
C ASN A 171 -9.30 -5.84 5.45
N LEU A 172 -8.17 -6.45 5.82
CA LEU A 172 -8.11 -7.67 6.61
C LEU A 172 -7.61 -7.35 8.03
N ALA A 173 -8.34 -7.84 9.04
CA ALA A 173 -8.03 -7.57 10.44
C ALA A 173 -6.86 -8.41 11.00
N GLY A 174 -6.45 -9.46 10.29
CA GLY A 174 -5.43 -10.41 10.71
C GLY A 174 -4.83 -11.13 9.52
N VAL A 175 -3.67 -11.77 9.72
CA VAL A 175 -3.00 -12.57 8.68
C VAL A 175 -3.78 -13.85 8.39
N GLU A 176 -4.52 -14.39 9.36
CA GLU A 176 -5.39 -15.57 9.20
C GLU A 176 -6.33 -15.49 7.99
N PHE A 177 -6.88 -14.31 7.72
CA PHE A 177 -7.80 -14.11 6.60
C PHE A 177 -7.07 -14.17 5.26
N LEU A 178 -5.77 -13.81 5.24
CA LEU A 178 -4.93 -13.94 4.06
C LEU A 178 -4.68 -15.42 3.73
N TYR A 179 -4.63 -16.32 4.73
CA TYR A 179 -4.47 -17.76 4.52
C TYR A 179 -5.67 -18.42 3.80
N SER A 180 -6.84 -17.78 3.87
CA SER A 180 -8.00 -18.20 3.07
C SER A 180 -7.82 -17.91 1.58
N VAL A 181 -7.00 -16.92 1.23
CA VAL A 181 -6.75 -16.46 -0.14
C VAL A 181 -5.48 -17.08 -0.73
N MET A 182 -4.46 -17.29 0.10
CA MET A 182 -3.16 -17.82 -0.28
C MET A 182 -2.74 -18.91 0.72
N ALA A 183 -2.06 -19.95 0.25
CA ALA A 183 -1.49 -20.94 1.16
C ALA A 183 -0.31 -20.35 1.96
N PRO A 184 -0.18 -20.64 3.28
CA PRO A 184 0.86 -20.04 4.12
C PRO A 184 2.30 -20.28 3.65
N ASP A 185 2.56 -21.39 2.95
CA ASP A 185 3.85 -21.76 2.37
C ASP A 185 4.27 -20.86 1.20
N GLN A 186 3.32 -20.19 0.55
CA GLN A 186 3.56 -19.26 -0.55
C GLN A 186 3.85 -17.83 -0.05
N LEU A 187 3.69 -17.58 1.25
CA LEU A 187 3.74 -16.26 1.84
C LEU A 187 5.00 -16.09 2.70
N GLU A 188 5.99 -15.38 2.17
CA GLU A 188 7.22 -15.08 2.89
C GLU A 188 7.02 -13.86 3.80
N ILE A 189 6.38 -14.03 4.96
CA ILE A 189 6.17 -12.93 5.91
C ILE A 189 7.33 -12.81 6.92
N PRO A 190 7.85 -11.61 7.18
CA PRO A 190 8.77 -11.40 8.29
C PRO A 190 8.14 -11.70 9.67
N ALA A 191 8.95 -12.28 10.56
CA ALA A 191 8.54 -12.72 11.89
C ALA A 191 7.85 -11.64 12.74
N PHE A 192 8.26 -10.38 12.61
CA PHE A 192 7.63 -9.30 13.39
C PHE A 192 6.13 -9.12 13.08
N ILE A 193 5.67 -9.51 11.88
CA ILE A 193 4.26 -9.41 11.48
C ILE A 193 3.46 -10.52 12.14
N THR A 194 3.98 -11.74 12.15
CA THR A 194 3.33 -12.88 12.80
C THR A 194 3.32 -12.71 14.31
N GLU A 195 4.39 -12.21 14.90
CA GLU A 195 4.44 -11.84 16.32
C GLU A 195 3.39 -10.79 16.68
N TYR A 196 3.30 -9.70 15.91
CA TYR A 196 2.28 -8.67 16.15
C TYR A 196 0.87 -9.25 15.99
N ASP A 197 0.63 -10.08 14.97
CA ASP A 197 -0.67 -10.72 14.77
C ASP A 197 -1.04 -11.63 15.95
N MET A 198 -0.08 -12.35 16.54
CA MET A 198 -0.31 -13.12 17.77
C MET A 198 -0.65 -12.22 18.96
N THR A 199 -0.08 -11.03 19.08
CA THR A 199 -0.44 -10.12 20.20
C THR A 199 -1.87 -9.56 20.09
N ILE A 200 -2.35 -9.31 18.87
CA ILE A 200 -3.69 -8.72 18.66
C ILE A 200 -4.79 -9.77 18.46
N ASN A 201 -4.45 -10.92 17.87
CA ASN A 201 -5.38 -11.98 17.47
C ASN A 201 -5.03 -13.33 18.14
N GLY A 202 -4.19 -13.36 19.17
CA GLY A 202 -3.68 -14.59 19.80
C GLY A 202 -4.74 -15.59 20.25
N PHE A 203 -5.93 -15.13 20.66
CA PHE A 203 -7.05 -16.01 21.00
C PHE A 203 -7.58 -16.83 19.80
N ARG A 204 -7.38 -16.37 18.56
CA ARG A 204 -7.80 -17.07 17.33
C ARG A 204 -6.78 -18.10 16.85
N TYR A 205 -5.52 -17.94 17.25
CA TYR A 205 -4.45 -18.91 17.00
C TYR A 205 -4.41 -20.04 18.04
N PHE A 206 -5.16 -19.92 19.13
CA PHE A 206 -5.30 -20.96 20.12
C PHE A 206 -6.27 -22.05 19.62
N GLN A 207 -5.72 -23.14 19.07
CA GLN A 207 -6.45 -24.39 18.95
C GLN A 207 -6.27 -25.18 20.25
N PRO A 208 -7.31 -25.37 21.10
CA PRO A 208 -7.21 -26.35 22.17
C PRO A 208 -6.93 -27.71 21.54
N ALA A 209 -5.90 -28.40 22.01
CA ALA A 209 -5.61 -29.76 21.57
C ALA A 209 -6.89 -30.60 21.70
N ALA A 210 -7.31 -31.25 20.61
CA ALA A 210 -8.44 -32.15 20.64
C ALA A 210 -8.15 -33.23 21.70
N PRO A 211 -9.07 -33.48 22.66
CA PRO A 211 -8.88 -34.57 23.60
C PRO A 211 -8.82 -35.88 22.81
N THR A 212 -7.70 -36.59 23.01
CA THR A 212 -7.41 -37.93 22.50
C THR A 212 -8.46 -38.95 22.90
#